data_AF-A0A1X2A0P9-F1
#
_entry.id   AF-A0A1X2A0P9-F1
#
_cell.length_a   1.000
_cell.length_b   1.000
_cell.length_c   1.000
_cell.angle_alpha   90.00
_cell.angle_beta   90.00
_cell.angle_gamma   90.00
#
_symmetry.space_group_name_H-M   'P 1'
#
loop_
_entity.id
_entity.type
_entity.pdbx_description
1 polymer ?
#
loop_
_entity_poly.entity_id
_entity_poly.type
_entity_poly.pdbx_seq_one_letter_code
_entity_poly.pdbx_strand_id
1 'polypeptide(L)'
;MGAKLRGEVPADEVLALLSVGGSAYQDYLSADQLREELAAAGIDPWFASPAESSQLLATWNAYALQSLGQAFVEAERPAAGSGGFLPRVTAEQALRFLREVPGWSARARRAATDPGFDVAGEVALPAPLPQWVVVEPCPRSHLQAMRTAGATMLERLEAALADLDRLPSAKQHPDSARLHGYAADVRNQLDYAGAMLVGGSSGTAVHEGAELALREAITTAFYLGQVVARPRLAKVAPAPPPPSVAAAPRPTPAPRYLPPPWSQDHNGYGHHGVYGHHGHH
;
A
#
# COMPACT_ATOMS: atom_id res chain seq x y z
N MET A 1 -15.56 -29.91 19.19
CA MET A 1 -15.50 -30.32 17.77
C MET A 1 -16.31 -29.35 16.88
N GLY A 2 -15.93 -28.06 16.81
CA GLY A 2 -16.69 -27.04 16.05
C GLY A 2 -15.93 -26.35 14.91
N ALA A 3 -14.62 -26.60 14.77
CA ALA A 3 -13.74 -25.90 13.82
C ALA A 3 -13.88 -26.39 12.36
N LYS A 4 -14.26 -27.65 12.14
CA LYS A 4 -14.34 -28.25 10.80
C LYS A 4 -15.44 -27.69 9.88
N LEU A 5 -16.31 -26.79 10.34
CA LEU A 5 -17.50 -26.37 9.59
C LEU A 5 -17.33 -25.06 8.79
N ARG A 6 -16.18 -24.36 8.84
CA ARG A 6 -16.00 -23.05 8.18
C ARG A 6 -14.83 -22.96 7.19
N GLY A 7 -14.33 -24.10 6.69
CA GLY A 7 -13.26 -24.12 5.68
C GLY A 7 -11.90 -23.63 6.20
N GLU A 8 -11.71 -23.64 7.51
CA GLU A 8 -10.45 -23.28 8.17
C GLU A 8 -9.31 -24.20 7.68
N VAL A 9 -8.15 -23.61 7.41
CA VAL A 9 -6.95 -24.31 6.91
C VAL A 9 -5.99 -24.50 8.08
N PRO A 10 -5.42 -25.70 8.28
CA PRO A 10 -4.33 -25.92 9.22
C PRO A 10 -3.20 -24.90 9.02
N ALA A 11 -2.78 -24.24 10.09
CA ALA A 11 -1.74 -23.21 10.02
C ALA A 11 -0.34 -23.80 9.76
N ASP A 12 -0.15 -25.09 9.97
CA ASP A 12 1.13 -25.80 9.80
C ASP A 12 1.70 -25.66 8.39
N GLU A 13 0.89 -25.76 7.34
CA GLU A 13 1.34 -25.56 5.95
C GLU A 13 1.91 -24.14 5.75
N VAL A 14 1.20 -23.12 6.24
CA VAL A 14 1.62 -21.72 6.09
C VAL A 14 2.84 -21.42 6.96
N LEU A 15 2.88 -21.97 8.19
CA LEU A 15 4.00 -21.82 9.12
C LEU A 15 5.27 -22.50 8.62
N ALA A 16 5.15 -23.65 7.94
CA ALA A 16 6.29 -24.29 7.30
C ALA A 16 6.91 -23.40 6.22
N LEU A 17 6.08 -22.80 5.36
CA LEU A 17 6.56 -21.86 4.34
C LEU A 17 7.12 -20.57 4.94
N LEU A 18 6.52 -20.04 6.01
CA LEU A 18 7.07 -18.90 6.75
C LEU A 18 8.47 -19.20 7.30
N SER A 19 8.65 -20.40 7.87
CA SER A 19 9.95 -20.82 8.40
C SER A 19 11.01 -20.93 7.30
N VAL A 20 10.64 -21.46 6.14
CA VAL A 20 11.54 -21.57 4.99
C VAL A 20 11.88 -20.18 4.42
N GLY A 21 10.89 -19.30 4.32
CA GLY A 21 11.05 -17.94 3.81
C GLY A 21 11.75 -16.97 4.78
N GLY A 22 11.95 -17.37 6.05
CA GLY A 22 12.62 -16.54 7.05
C GLY A 22 14.05 -16.12 6.67
N SER A 23 14.71 -16.83 5.76
CA SER A 23 15.99 -16.40 5.20
C SER A 23 15.93 -15.06 4.48
N ALA A 24 14.76 -14.66 3.95
CA ALA A 24 14.57 -13.38 3.26
C ALA A 24 14.95 -12.18 4.16
N TYR A 25 14.77 -12.29 5.48
CA TYR A 25 15.21 -11.24 6.41
C TYR A 25 16.73 -11.17 6.54
N GLN A 26 17.43 -12.31 6.48
CA GLN A 26 18.90 -12.32 6.46
C GLN A 26 19.43 -11.81 5.11
N ASP A 27 18.83 -12.25 4.00
CA ASP A 27 19.13 -11.72 2.66
C ASP A 27 18.95 -10.19 2.63
N TYR A 28 17.95 -9.65 3.35
CA TYR A 28 17.70 -8.21 3.51
C TYR A 28 18.83 -7.49 4.25
N LEU A 29 19.32 -8.03 5.36
CA LEU A 29 20.47 -7.44 6.07
C LEU A 29 21.73 -7.42 5.18
N SER A 30 21.96 -8.46 4.39
CA SER A 30 23.05 -8.46 3.41
C SER A 30 22.87 -7.42 2.30
N ALA A 31 21.62 -7.15 1.89
CA ALA A 31 21.34 -6.08 0.93
C ALA A 31 21.53 -4.67 1.53
N ASP A 32 21.18 -4.47 2.81
CA ASP A 32 21.49 -3.20 3.51
C ASP A 32 23.00 -2.98 3.55
N GLN A 33 23.78 -4.00 3.93
CA GLN A 33 25.24 -3.93 3.89
C GLN A 33 25.78 -3.60 2.49
N LEU A 34 25.24 -4.24 1.43
CA LEU A 34 25.63 -3.92 0.06
C LEU A 34 25.34 -2.46 -0.30
N ARG A 35 24.20 -1.87 0.12
CA ARG A 35 23.91 -0.45 -0.11
C ARG A 35 24.92 0.45 0.59
N GLU A 36 25.31 0.12 1.82
CA GLU A 36 26.33 0.85 2.56
C GLU A 36 27.70 0.78 1.86
N GLU A 37 28.10 -0.39 1.38
CA GLU A 37 29.36 -0.60 0.65
C GLU A 37 29.39 0.19 -0.67
N LEU A 38 28.29 0.17 -1.44
CA LEU A 38 28.15 0.97 -2.66
C LEU A 38 28.22 2.47 -2.35
N ALA A 39 27.52 2.92 -1.31
CA ALA A 39 27.54 4.32 -0.92
C ALA A 39 28.92 4.77 -0.44
N ALA A 40 29.62 3.94 0.34
CA ALA A 40 30.99 4.20 0.79
C ALA A 40 31.99 4.25 -0.37
N ALA A 41 31.78 3.44 -1.41
CA ALA A 41 32.55 3.47 -2.65
C ALA A 41 32.18 4.65 -3.57
N GLY A 42 31.18 5.48 -3.20
CA GLY A 42 30.67 6.56 -4.04
C GLY A 42 29.96 6.08 -5.30
N ILE A 43 29.52 4.81 -5.32
CA ILE A 43 28.80 4.21 -6.44
C ILE A 43 27.35 4.62 -6.33
N ASP A 44 26.93 5.44 -7.29
CA ASP A 44 25.56 5.87 -7.44
C ASP A 44 24.67 4.68 -7.90
N PRO A 45 23.53 4.39 -7.24
CA PRO A 45 22.68 3.23 -7.54
C PRO A 45 22.13 3.15 -8.96
N TRP A 46 22.13 4.25 -9.73
CA TRP A 46 21.77 4.25 -11.15
C TRP A 46 22.85 3.59 -12.03
N PHE A 47 24.08 3.53 -11.51
CA PHE A 47 25.27 2.98 -12.14
C PHE A 47 25.77 1.69 -11.49
N ALA A 48 25.09 1.20 -10.46
CA ALA A 48 25.33 -0.14 -9.91
C ALA A 48 25.32 -1.19 -11.02
N SER A 49 26.15 -2.23 -10.85
CA SER A 49 26.25 -3.32 -11.81
C SER A 49 24.93 -4.10 -11.94
N PRO A 50 24.74 -4.88 -13.02
CA PRO A 50 23.59 -5.76 -13.16
C PRO A 50 23.45 -6.72 -11.97
N ALA A 51 24.56 -7.29 -11.48
CA ALA A 51 24.54 -8.20 -10.34
C ALA A 51 24.10 -7.52 -9.04
N GLU A 52 24.70 -6.37 -8.69
CA GLU A 52 24.35 -5.64 -7.46
C GLU A 52 22.88 -5.19 -7.47
N SER A 53 22.42 -4.58 -8.57
CA SER A 53 21.02 -4.16 -8.69
C SER A 53 20.04 -5.35 -8.72
N SER A 54 20.46 -6.51 -9.26
CA SER A 54 19.68 -7.75 -9.22
C SER A 54 19.60 -8.31 -7.81
N GLN A 55 20.69 -8.26 -7.03
CA GLN A 55 20.69 -8.68 -5.63
C GLN A 55 19.73 -7.82 -4.81
N LEU A 56 19.88 -6.49 -4.88
CA LEU A 56 19.02 -5.56 -4.14
C LEU A 56 17.53 -5.74 -4.50
N LEU A 57 17.21 -5.91 -5.79
CA LEU A 57 15.83 -6.06 -6.25
C LEU A 57 15.23 -7.39 -5.81
N ALA A 58 15.97 -8.50 -6.02
CA ALA A 58 15.48 -9.82 -5.66
C ALA A 58 15.30 -9.96 -4.15
N THR A 59 16.21 -9.39 -3.36
CA THR A 59 16.08 -9.32 -1.91
C THR A 59 14.86 -8.50 -1.49
N TRP A 60 14.62 -7.33 -2.09
CA TRP A 60 13.43 -6.53 -1.80
C TRP A 60 12.14 -7.32 -2.05
N ASN A 61 12.03 -7.99 -3.20
CA ASN A 61 10.85 -8.78 -3.54
C ASN A 61 10.63 -9.92 -2.53
N ALA A 62 11.69 -10.66 -2.18
CA ALA A 62 11.62 -11.72 -1.16
C ALA A 62 11.17 -11.17 0.20
N TYR A 63 11.78 -10.08 0.66
CA TYR A 63 11.46 -9.42 1.93
C TYR A 63 10.00 -8.94 1.99
N ALA A 64 9.53 -8.25 0.95
CA ALA A 64 8.18 -7.71 0.92
C ALA A 64 7.13 -8.82 0.93
N LEU A 65 7.33 -9.88 0.14
CA LEU A 65 6.43 -11.04 0.07
C LEU A 65 6.42 -11.84 1.36
N GLN A 66 7.59 -12.02 1.99
CA GLN A 66 7.69 -12.65 3.31
C GLN A 66 6.96 -11.82 4.38
N SER A 67 7.15 -10.50 4.39
CA SER A 67 6.52 -9.58 5.35
C SER A 67 4.99 -9.58 5.20
N LEU A 68 4.50 -9.62 3.96
CA LEU A 68 3.07 -9.81 3.67
C LEU A 68 2.58 -11.15 4.23
N GLY A 69 3.19 -12.27 3.85
CA GLY A 69 2.79 -13.58 4.34
C GLY A 69 2.78 -13.68 5.88
N GLN A 70 3.79 -13.12 6.53
CA GLN A 70 3.91 -13.11 7.99
C GLN A 70 2.81 -12.29 8.65
N ALA A 71 2.57 -11.05 8.19
CA ALA A 71 1.55 -10.19 8.79
C ALA A 71 0.14 -10.81 8.72
N PHE A 72 -0.16 -11.53 7.63
CA PHE A 72 -1.41 -12.27 7.46
C PHE A 72 -1.58 -13.38 8.50
N VAL A 73 -0.53 -14.16 8.75
CA VAL A 73 -0.58 -15.21 9.78
C VAL A 73 -0.63 -14.63 11.18
N GLU A 74 0.07 -13.53 11.43
CA GLU A 74 0.09 -12.86 12.73
C GLU A 74 -1.23 -12.20 13.10
N ALA A 75 -1.94 -11.59 12.14
CA ALA A 75 -3.23 -10.96 12.40
C ALA A 75 -4.34 -11.96 12.80
N GLU A 76 -4.19 -13.21 12.40
CA GLU A 76 -5.09 -14.31 12.78
C GLU A 76 -4.60 -15.07 14.02
N ARG A 77 -3.39 -14.75 14.51
CA ARG A 77 -2.86 -15.43 15.69
C ARG A 77 -3.69 -14.98 16.91
N PRO A 78 -4.36 -15.91 17.59
CA PRO A 78 -5.13 -15.60 18.79
C PRO A 78 -4.18 -15.07 19.88
N ALA A 79 -4.65 -14.12 20.70
CA ALA A 79 -3.88 -13.62 21.85
C ALA A 79 -3.46 -14.73 22.83
N ALA A 80 -4.21 -15.85 22.87
CA ALA A 80 -3.78 -17.15 23.38
C ALA A 80 -4.87 -18.20 23.05
N GLY A 81 -4.58 -19.21 22.22
CA GLY A 81 -5.33 -20.49 22.29
C GLY A 81 -6.31 -20.88 21.17
N SER A 82 -6.45 -20.17 20.05
CA SER A 82 -7.11 -20.74 18.85
C SER A 82 -6.21 -21.77 18.17
N GLY A 83 -6.52 -23.04 18.42
CA GLY A 83 -6.33 -24.30 17.69
C GLY A 83 -5.35 -24.51 16.52
N GLY A 84 -4.51 -23.58 16.08
CA GLY A 84 -3.59 -23.78 14.96
C GLY A 84 -4.26 -23.77 13.58
N PHE A 85 -5.33 -22.97 13.39
CA PHE A 85 -6.03 -22.84 12.12
C PHE A 85 -6.13 -21.37 11.67
N LEU A 86 -6.16 -21.14 10.36
CA LEU A 86 -6.35 -19.84 9.72
C LEU A 86 -7.65 -19.82 8.91
N PRO A 87 -8.35 -18.68 8.79
CA PRO A 87 -9.40 -18.53 7.79
C PRO A 87 -8.88 -18.82 6.38
N ARG A 88 -9.70 -19.48 5.57
CA ARG A 88 -9.31 -19.92 4.22
C ARG A 88 -8.71 -18.81 3.37
N VAL A 89 -9.37 -17.64 3.34
CA VAL A 89 -8.89 -16.51 2.55
C VAL A 89 -7.53 -16.00 3.02
N THR A 90 -7.30 -15.96 4.33
CA THR A 90 -6.02 -15.56 4.92
C THR A 90 -4.92 -16.56 4.56
N ALA A 91 -5.20 -17.86 4.69
CA ALA A 91 -4.27 -18.91 4.31
C ALA A 91 -3.95 -18.87 2.81
N GLU A 92 -4.96 -18.79 1.95
CA GLU A 92 -4.77 -18.70 0.49
C GLU A 92 -3.95 -17.47 0.09
N GLN A 93 -4.24 -16.31 0.70
CA GLN A 93 -3.49 -15.08 0.43
C GLN A 93 -2.04 -15.17 0.90
N ALA A 94 -1.79 -15.66 2.12
CA ALA A 94 -0.45 -15.84 2.65
C ALA A 94 0.37 -16.82 1.81
N LEU A 95 -0.22 -17.96 1.42
CA LEU A 95 0.42 -18.96 0.56
C LEU A 95 0.81 -18.40 -0.80
N ARG A 96 -0.02 -17.53 -1.42
CA ARG A 96 0.32 -16.88 -2.69
C ARG A 96 1.59 -16.04 -2.59
N PHE A 97 1.78 -15.33 -1.48
CA PHE A 97 2.99 -14.54 -1.27
C PHE A 97 4.20 -15.42 -0.93
N LEU A 98 4.04 -16.35 0.02
CA LEU A 98 5.15 -17.15 0.54
C LEU A 98 5.73 -18.13 -0.48
N ARG A 99 4.93 -18.61 -1.45
CA ARG A 99 5.42 -19.49 -2.52
C ARG A 99 6.43 -18.83 -3.46
N GLU A 100 6.38 -17.51 -3.58
CA GLU A 100 7.30 -16.74 -4.43
C GLU A 100 8.64 -16.44 -3.74
N VAL A 101 8.67 -16.44 -2.40
CA VAL A 101 9.85 -16.07 -1.60
C VAL A 101 11.11 -16.89 -1.95
N PRO A 102 11.07 -18.24 -2.03
CA PRO A 102 12.26 -19.03 -2.31
C PRO A 102 12.89 -18.70 -3.67
N GLY A 103 12.06 -18.43 -4.69
CA GLY A 103 12.53 -18.07 -6.03
C GLY A 103 13.24 -16.72 -6.05
N TRP A 104 12.75 -15.74 -5.30
CA TRP A 104 13.40 -14.44 -5.17
C TRP A 104 14.69 -14.52 -4.34
N SER A 105 14.67 -15.21 -3.19
CA SER A 105 15.86 -15.43 -2.36
C SER A 105 16.98 -16.18 -3.11
N ALA A 106 16.64 -17.17 -3.94
CA ALA A 106 17.62 -17.87 -4.75
C ALA A 106 18.32 -16.93 -5.76
N ARG A 107 17.56 -16.03 -6.40
CA ARG A 107 18.09 -15.04 -7.33
C ARG A 107 18.97 -14.01 -6.63
N ALA A 108 18.57 -13.56 -5.44
CA ALA A 108 19.39 -12.66 -4.63
C ALA A 108 20.77 -13.26 -4.31
N ARG A 109 20.80 -14.51 -3.83
CA ARG A 109 22.06 -15.21 -3.52
C ARG A 109 22.91 -15.50 -4.76
N ARG A 110 22.28 -15.81 -5.90
CA ARG A 110 23.00 -15.96 -7.17
C ARG A 110 23.63 -14.65 -7.60
N ALA A 111 22.88 -13.55 -7.56
CA ALA A 111 23.38 -12.22 -7.86
C ALA A 111 24.58 -11.82 -6.98
N ALA A 112 24.58 -12.22 -5.71
CA ALA A 112 25.69 -11.97 -4.78
C ALA A 112 26.98 -12.75 -5.11
N THR A 113 26.91 -13.81 -5.92
CA THR A 113 28.04 -14.71 -6.20
C THR A 113 28.47 -14.75 -7.66
N ASP A 114 27.59 -14.30 -8.58
CA ASP A 114 27.82 -14.27 -10.02
C ASP A 114 27.79 -12.81 -10.52
N PRO A 115 28.97 -12.18 -10.76
CA PRO A 115 29.05 -10.80 -11.26
C PRO A 115 28.38 -10.56 -12.61
N GLY A 116 28.15 -11.62 -13.40
CA GLY A 116 27.47 -11.54 -14.69
C GLY A 116 25.95 -11.71 -14.60
N PHE A 117 25.40 -11.99 -13.42
CA PHE A 117 23.98 -12.27 -13.26
C PHE A 117 23.15 -11.00 -13.45
N ASP A 118 22.10 -11.11 -14.28
CA ASP A 118 21.07 -10.08 -14.42
C ASP A 118 19.69 -10.73 -14.33
N VAL A 119 18.94 -10.38 -13.28
CA VAL A 119 17.58 -10.90 -13.03
C VAL A 119 16.59 -10.53 -14.16
N ALA A 120 16.83 -9.46 -14.91
CA ALA A 120 16.01 -9.08 -16.05
C ALA A 120 16.07 -10.10 -17.22
N GLY A 121 17.09 -10.96 -17.25
CA GLY A 121 17.19 -12.05 -18.22
C GLY A 121 16.32 -13.27 -17.88
N GLU A 122 15.78 -13.35 -16.66
CA GLU A 122 15.00 -14.52 -16.19
C GLU A 122 13.53 -14.20 -15.93
N VAL A 123 13.22 -12.97 -15.52
CA VAL A 123 11.87 -12.55 -15.14
C VAL A 123 11.54 -11.20 -15.72
N ALA A 124 10.27 -11.00 -16.08
CA ALA A 124 9.77 -9.70 -16.51
C ALA A 124 9.83 -8.70 -15.34
N LEU A 125 10.36 -7.50 -15.62
CA LEU A 125 10.48 -6.42 -14.64
C LEU A 125 9.76 -5.15 -15.12
N PRO A 126 9.14 -4.36 -14.21
CA PRO A 126 8.97 -4.65 -12.78
C PRO A 126 8.13 -5.90 -12.53
N ALA A 127 8.49 -6.68 -11.51
CA ALA A 127 7.75 -7.88 -11.14
C ALA A 127 6.39 -7.47 -10.55
N PRO A 128 5.28 -8.08 -10.99
CA PRO A 128 3.98 -7.77 -10.42
C PRO A 128 3.84 -8.37 -9.02
N LEU A 129 3.09 -7.70 -8.15
CA LEU A 129 2.65 -8.28 -6.89
C LEU A 129 1.70 -9.47 -7.19
N PRO A 130 1.80 -10.61 -6.47
CA PRO A 130 0.83 -11.69 -6.60
C PRO A 130 -0.61 -11.19 -6.39
N GLN A 131 -1.55 -11.73 -7.18
CA GLN A 131 -2.93 -11.26 -7.16
C GLN A 131 -3.59 -11.45 -5.79
N TRP A 132 -4.34 -10.43 -5.37
CA TRP A 132 -5.21 -10.50 -4.20
C TRP A 132 -6.29 -11.57 -4.37
N VAL A 133 -6.58 -12.33 -3.31
CA VAL A 133 -7.72 -13.23 -3.22
C VAL A 133 -8.96 -12.37 -3.05
N VAL A 134 -9.93 -12.55 -3.95
CA VAL A 134 -11.20 -11.81 -3.89
C VAL A 134 -12.08 -12.45 -2.82
N VAL A 135 -12.48 -11.65 -1.83
CA VAL A 135 -13.44 -12.04 -0.78
C VAL A 135 -14.29 -10.83 -0.42
N GLU A 136 -15.60 -11.05 -0.24
CA GLU A 136 -16.53 -10.01 0.18
C GLU A 136 -17.47 -10.55 1.27
N PRO A 137 -17.53 -9.91 2.46
CA PRO A 137 -16.67 -8.80 2.91
C PRO A 137 -15.26 -9.27 3.26
N CYS A 138 -14.27 -8.39 3.11
CA CYS A 138 -12.91 -8.65 3.55
C CYS A 138 -12.86 -8.77 5.09
N PRO A 139 -12.20 -9.78 5.68
CA PRO A 139 -12.09 -9.88 7.12
C PRO A 139 -11.33 -8.69 7.72
N ARG A 140 -11.75 -8.21 8.90
CA ARG A 140 -11.07 -7.08 9.57
C ARG A 140 -9.61 -7.40 9.93
N SER A 141 -9.33 -8.62 10.33
CA SER A 141 -7.97 -9.14 10.55
C SER A 141 -7.12 -9.08 9.28
N HIS A 142 -7.71 -9.35 8.11
CA HIS A 142 -7.06 -9.22 6.81
C HIS A 142 -6.64 -7.76 6.54
N LEU A 143 -7.51 -6.79 6.80
CA LEU A 143 -7.16 -5.36 6.67
C LEU A 143 -6.07 -4.93 7.66
N GLN A 144 -6.09 -5.48 8.89
CA GLN A 144 -5.02 -5.25 9.87
C GLN A 144 -3.68 -5.82 9.39
N ALA A 145 -3.67 -7.04 8.85
CA ALA A 145 -2.48 -7.65 8.26
C ALA A 145 -1.89 -6.79 7.13
N MET A 146 -2.74 -6.34 6.21
CA MET A 146 -2.34 -5.46 5.10
C MET A 146 -1.72 -4.16 5.61
N ARG A 147 -2.34 -3.51 6.60
CA ARG A 147 -1.80 -2.28 7.20
C ARG A 147 -0.44 -2.52 7.85
N THR A 148 -0.30 -3.59 8.63
CA THR A 148 0.97 -3.94 9.28
C THR A 148 2.06 -4.19 8.25
N ALA A 149 1.80 -5.03 7.25
CA ALA A 149 2.77 -5.30 6.18
C ALA A 149 3.14 -4.03 5.40
N GLY A 150 2.16 -3.22 5.03
CA GLY A 150 2.38 -1.96 4.32
C GLY A 150 3.25 -0.99 5.12
N ALA A 151 3.01 -0.85 6.43
CA ALA A 151 3.83 -0.02 7.31
C ALA A 151 5.27 -0.54 7.41
N THR A 152 5.45 -1.86 7.59
CA THR A 152 6.77 -2.50 7.62
C THR A 152 7.54 -2.35 6.29
N MET A 153 6.84 -2.39 5.16
CA MET A 153 7.45 -2.14 3.85
C MET A 153 7.85 -0.67 3.69
N LEU A 154 6.98 0.27 4.09
CA LEU A 154 7.25 1.71 4.01
C LEU A 154 8.46 2.10 4.87
N GLU A 155 8.56 1.60 6.09
CA GLU A 155 9.71 1.88 6.98
C GLU A 155 11.05 1.52 6.31
N ARG A 156 11.13 0.34 5.69
CA ARG A 156 12.33 -0.10 4.97
C ARG A 156 12.59 0.70 3.71
N LEU A 157 11.52 1.06 3.00
CA LEU A 157 11.62 1.86 1.79
C LEU A 157 12.17 3.25 2.09
N GLU A 158 11.73 3.87 3.18
CA GLU A 158 12.22 5.18 3.60
C GLU A 158 13.68 5.14 4.06
N ALA A 159 14.09 4.07 4.73
CA ALA A 159 15.51 3.86 5.04
C ALA A 159 16.35 3.79 3.75
N ALA A 160 15.91 3.01 2.76
CA ALA A 160 16.60 2.91 1.48
C ALA A 160 16.62 4.24 0.68
N LEU A 161 15.53 5.03 0.75
CA LEU A 161 15.49 6.38 0.18
C LEU A 161 16.44 7.34 0.91
N ALA A 162 16.54 7.25 2.23
CA ALA A 162 17.48 8.05 3.00
C ALA A 162 18.94 7.70 2.64
N ASP A 163 19.26 6.44 2.33
CA ASP A 163 20.57 6.04 1.84
C ASP A 163 20.87 6.65 0.46
N LEU A 164 19.87 6.69 -0.44
CA LEU A 164 20.00 7.39 -1.74
C LEU A 164 20.32 8.88 -1.55
N ASP A 165 19.68 9.53 -0.57
CA ASP A 165 19.90 10.96 -0.30
C ASP A 165 21.28 11.29 0.25
N ARG A 166 22.02 10.30 0.79
CA ARG A 166 23.41 10.50 1.24
C ARG A 166 24.39 10.70 0.08
N LEU A 167 24.02 10.27 -1.12
CA LEU A 167 24.82 10.40 -2.33
C LEU A 167 24.40 11.66 -3.12
N PRO A 168 25.27 12.68 -3.28
CA PRO A 168 24.87 13.94 -3.93
C PRO A 168 24.36 13.76 -5.37
N SER A 169 24.95 12.85 -6.15
CA SER A 169 24.52 12.58 -7.52
C SER A 169 23.14 11.95 -7.59
N ALA A 170 22.87 10.97 -6.72
CA ALA A 170 21.58 10.31 -6.59
C ALA A 170 20.49 11.29 -6.14
N LYS A 171 20.79 12.13 -5.13
CA LYS A 171 19.87 13.15 -4.62
C LYS A 171 19.46 14.17 -5.68
N GLN A 172 20.39 14.54 -6.56
CA GLN A 172 20.13 15.50 -7.65
C GLN A 172 19.47 14.86 -8.87
N HIS A 173 19.32 13.53 -8.89
CA HIS A 173 18.67 12.85 -10.00
C HIS A 173 17.20 13.29 -10.11
N PRO A 174 16.68 13.63 -11.30
CA PRO A 174 15.30 14.13 -11.48
C PRO A 174 14.22 13.21 -10.90
N ASP A 175 14.47 11.91 -10.91
CA ASP A 175 13.53 10.92 -10.36
C ASP A 175 13.53 10.86 -8.83
N SER A 176 14.56 11.36 -8.13
CA SER A 176 14.64 11.26 -6.65
C SER A 176 13.44 11.92 -5.96
N ALA A 177 13.12 13.16 -6.32
CA ALA A 177 11.95 13.86 -5.77
C ALA A 177 10.63 13.13 -6.07
N ARG A 178 10.54 12.45 -7.22
CA ARG A 178 9.36 11.64 -7.58
C ARG A 178 9.24 10.39 -6.69
N LEU A 179 10.35 9.71 -6.40
CA LEU A 179 10.36 8.55 -5.50
C LEU A 179 9.91 8.92 -4.08
N HIS A 180 10.39 10.05 -3.56
CA HIS A 180 9.95 10.58 -2.27
C HIS A 180 8.46 10.95 -2.26
N GLY A 181 7.96 11.54 -3.35
CA GLY A 181 6.52 11.79 -3.52
C GLY A 181 5.68 10.52 -3.41
N TYR A 182 6.10 9.43 -4.07
CA TYR A 182 5.40 8.15 -3.98
C TYR A 182 5.46 7.53 -2.58
N ALA A 183 6.58 7.65 -1.85
CA ALA A 183 6.64 7.19 -0.46
C ALA A 183 5.68 7.97 0.44
N ALA A 184 5.56 9.29 0.23
CA ALA A 184 4.58 10.11 0.94
C ALA A 184 3.13 9.70 0.61
N ASP A 185 2.83 9.38 -0.65
CA ASP A 185 1.50 8.88 -1.05
C ASP A 185 1.17 7.54 -0.37
N VAL A 186 2.13 6.60 -0.33
CA VAL A 186 1.97 5.33 0.39
C VAL A 186 1.67 5.58 1.87
N ARG A 187 2.41 6.48 2.54
CA ARG A 187 2.16 6.84 3.93
C ARG A 187 0.74 7.36 4.13
N ASN A 188 0.34 8.33 3.30
CA ASN A 188 -0.99 8.93 3.38
C ASN A 188 -2.11 7.90 3.23
N GLN A 189 -1.96 6.94 2.30
CA GLN A 189 -2.92 5.84 2.11
C GLN A 189 -2.99 4.91 3.33
N LEU A 190 -1.84 4.56 3.93
CA LEU A 190 -1.78 3.74 5.14
C LEU A 190 -2.42 4.45 6.35
N ASP A 191 -2.15 5.75 6.51
CA ASP A 191 -2.72 6.58 7.58
C ASP A 191 -4.24 6.75 7.42
N TYR A 192 -4.69 7.01 6.19
CA TYR A 192 -6.11 7.09 5.83
C TYR A 192 -6.84 5.78 6.16
N ALA A 193 -6.34 4.64 5.69
CA ALA A 193 -6.93 3.35 5.98
C ALA A 193 -6.90 3.04 7.49
N GLY A 194 -5.81 3.40 8.16
CA GLY A 194 -5.67 3.27 9.61
C GLY A 194 -6.74 4.02 10.37
N ALA A 195 -7.00 5.28 10.01
CA ALA A 195 -8.05 6.10 10.63
C ALA A 195 -9.45 5.51 10.40
N MET A 196 -9.74 5.00 9.21
CA MET A 196 -11.02 4.36 8.87
C MET A 196 -11.27 3.09 9.69
N LEU A 197 -10.21 2.36 10.06
CA LEU A 197 -10.32 1.13 10.84
C LEU A 197 -10.53 1.36 12.35
N VAL A 198 -10.25 2.54 12.92
CA VAL A 198 -10.38 2.76 14.38
C VAL A 198 -11.84 2.80 14.85
N GLY A 199 -12.78 3.21 14.00
CA GLY A 199 -14.21 3.19 14.32
C GLY A 199 -14.78 1.76 14.27
N GLY A 200 -15.10 1.17 15.43
CA GLY A 200 -15.62 -0.21 15.54
C GLY A 200 -16.92 -0.54 14.78
N SER A 201 -17.58 0.45 14.18
CA SER A 201 -18.81 0.33 13.38
C SER A 201 -18.72 1.11 12.06
N SER A 202 -17.60 0.97 11.35
CA SER A 202 -17.47 1.49 9.99
C SER A 202 -18.45 0.76 9.06
N GLY A 203 -19.36 1.48 8.40
CA GLY A 203 -20.26 0.91 7.39
C GLY A 203 -19.49 0.30 6.21
N THR A 204 -20.16 -0.51 5.39
CA THR A 204 -19.56 -1.25 4.26
C THR A 204 -18.69 -0.39 3.36
N ALA A 205 -19.15 0.82 2.99
CA ALA A 205 -18.39 1.74 2.14
C ALA A 205 -17.05 2.20 2.76
N VAL A 206 -16.99 2.37 4.09
CA VAL A 206 -15.75 2.74 4.78
C VAL A 206 -14.77 1.57 4.81
N HIS A 207 -15.30 0.35 4.98
CA HIS A 207 -14.49 -0.87 4.95
C HIS A 207 -13.87 -1.12 3.56
N GLU A 208 -14.68 -1.03 2.50
CA GLU A 208 -14.23 -1.16 1.11
C GLU A 208 -13.22 -0.05 0.73
N GLY A 209 -13.46 1.18 1.19
CA GLY A 209 -12.52 2.29 0.99
C GLY A 209 -11.16 2.05 1.66
N ALA A 210 -11.15 1.52 2.89
CA ALA A 210 -9.92 1.14 3.58
C ALA A 210 -9.20 -0.02 2.87
N GLU A 211 -9.94 -1.01 2.38
CA GLU A 211 -9.39 -2.13 1.61
C GLU A 211 -8.70 -1.66 0.34
N LEU A 212 -9.36 -0.81 -0.46
CA LEU A 212 -8.79 -0.25 -1.69
C LEU A 212 -7.51 0.53 -1.40
N ALA A 213 -7.54 1.43 -0.43
CA ALA A 213 -6.39 2.24 -0.01
C ALA A 213 -5.19 1.36 0.39
N LEU A 214 -5.42 0.29 1.15
CA LEU A 214 -4.37 -0.64 1.56
C LEU A 214 -3.80 -1.42 0.38
N ARG A 215 -4.64 -1.89 -0.55
CA ARG A 215 -4.17 -2.59 -1.77
C ARG A 215 -3.30 -1.66 -2.63
N GLU A 216 -3.71 -0.41 -2.81
CA GLU A 216 -2.95 0.61 -3.55
C GLU A 216 -1.62 0.95 -2.87
N ALA A 217 -1.63 1.15 -1.55
CA ALA A 217 -0.43 1.44 -0.77
C ALA A 217 0.61 0.32 -0.86
N ILE A 218 0.20 -0.94 -0.65
CA ILE A 218 1.11 -2.10 -0.71
C ILE A 218 1.64 -2.28 -2.13
N THR A 219 0.78 -2.14 -3.13
CA THR A 219 1.18 -2.27 -4.54
C THR A 219 2.22 -1.21 -4.90
N THR A 220 1.97 0.05 -4.52
CA THR A 220 2.89 1.16 -4.76
C THR A 220 4.21 0.95 -4.02
N ALA A 221 4.17 0.57 -2.74
CA ALA A 221 5.36 0.28 -1.94
C ALA A 221 6.20 -0.85 -2.56
N PHE A 222 5.54 -1.95 -2.99
CA PHE A 222 6.20 -3.08 -3.63
C PHE A 222 6.95 -2.68 -4.91
N TYR A 223 6.31 -1.89 -5.78
CA TYR A 223 6.97 -1.39 -6.99
C TYR A 223 8.05 -0.35 -6.69
N LEU A 224 7.80 0.56 -5.75
CA LEU A 224 8.73 1.61 -5.41
C LEU A 224 10.05 1.03 -4.87
N GLY A 225 10.00 -0.02 -4.04
CA GLY A 225 11.22 -0.69 -3.60
C GLY A 225 11.98 -1.40 -4.73
N GLN A 226 11.30 -1.91 -5.77
CA GLN A 226 11.98 -2.42 -6.97
C GLN A 226 12.69 -1.29 -7.73
N VAL A 227 12.06 -0.12 -7.84
CA VAL A 227 12.66 1.05 -8.50
C VAL A 227 13.84 1.58 -7.68
N VAL A 228 13.74 1.66 -6.36
CA VAL A 228 14.85 2.06 -5.48
C VAL A 228 16.02 1.09 -5.60
N ALA A 229 15.76 -0.22 -5.67
CA ALA A 229 16.79 -1.23 -5.83
C ALA A 229 17.41 -1.27 -7.25
N ARG A 230 16.63 -0.93 -8.28
CA ARG A 230 17.06 -0.88 -9.68
C ARG A 230 16.46 0.33 -10.39
N PRO A 231 17.08 1.53 -10.24
CA PRO A 231 16.50 2.79 -10.72
C PRO A 231 16.13 2.85 -12.21
N ARG A 232 16.77 2.03 -13.04
CA ARG A 232 16.44 1.91 -14.47
C ARG A 232 14.99 1.48 -14.74
N LEU A 233 14.32 0.85 -13.76
CA LEU A 233 12.90 0.50 -13.85
C LEU A 233 11.97 1.72 -13.84
N ALA A 234 12.43 2.88 -13.39
CA ALA A 234 11.65 4.12 -13.37
C ALA A 234 11.16 4.55 -14.77
N LYS A 235 11.83 4.13 -15.84
CA LYS A 235 11.46 4.43 -17.24
C LYS A 235 10.34 3.55 -17.79
N VAL A 236 10.15 2.37 -17.18
CA VAL A 236 9.21 1.34 -17.64
C VAL A 236 7.97 1.30 -16.74
N ALA A 237 8.08 1.81 -15.52
CA ALA A 237 6.98 1.82 -14.57
C ALA A 237 5.75 2.51 -15.19
N PRO A 238 4.58 1.83 -15.22
CA PRO A 238 3.34 2.49 -15.61
C PRO A 238 3.14 3.69 -14.68
N ALA A 239 2.70 4.81 -15.24
CA ALA A 239 2.28 5.95 -14.43
C ALA A 239 1.31 5.42 -13.36
N PRO A 240 1.52 5.73 -12.08
CA PRO A 240 0.57 5.32 -11.07
C PRO A 240 -0.80 5.86 -11.45
N PRO A 241 -1.87 5.15 -11.07
CA PRO A 241 -3.21 5.71 -11.22
C PRO A 241 -3.21 7.11 -10.59
N PRO A 242 -3.84 8.11 -11.23
CA PRO A 242 -3.94 9.43 -10.63
C PRO A 242 -4.48 9.27 -9.20
N PRO A 243 -4.02 10.08 -8.24
CA PRO A 243 -4.55 10.02 -6.88
C PRO A 243 -6.06 10.00 -6.98
N SER A 244 -6.67 8.92 -6.49
CA SER A 244 -8.12 8.82 -6.43
C SER A 244 -8.55 9.97 -5.54
N VAL A 245 -8.96 11.08 -6.16
CA VAL A 245 -9.58 12.17 -5.46
C VAL A 245 -10.86 11.54 -4.99
N ALA A 246 -10.84 10.97 -3.78
CA ALA A 246 -12.02 10.53 -3.07
C ALA A 246 -12.98 11.70 -3.24
N ALA A 247 -14.01 11.50 -4.08
CA ALA A 247 -14.85 12.60 -4.49
C ALA A 247 -15.36 13.21 -3.20
N ALA A 248 -14.92 14.45 -2.90
CA ALA A 248 -15.40 15.17 -1.75
C ALA A 248 -16.92 15.00 -1.77
N PRO A 249 -17.55 14.55 -0.67
CA PRO A 249 -18.97 14.25 -0.67
C PRO A 249 -19.66 15.44 -1.31
N ARG A 250 -20.29 15.18 -2.48
CA ARG A 250 -20.91 16.26 -3.26
C ARG A 250 -21.77 17.03 -2.27
N PRO A 251 -21.62 18.37 -2.15
CA PRO A 251 -22.46 19.13 -1.26
C PRO A 251 -23.90 18.75 -1.62
N THR A 252 -24.60 18.16 -0.66
CA THR A 252 -26.00 17.79 -0.81
C THR A 252 -26.69 19.03 -1.34
N PRO A 253 -27.36 18.98 -2.50
CA PRO A 253 -28.05 20.16 -3.02
C PRO A 253 -28.91 20.68 -1.88
N ALA A 254 -28.68 21.93 -1.48
CA ALA A 254 -29.42 22.56 -0.40
C ALA A 254 -30.90 22.26 -0.65
N PRO A 255 -31.65 21.79 0.38
CA PRO A 255 -33.07 21.50 0.20
C PRO A 255 -33.69 22.72 -0.46
N ARG A 256 -34.26 22.55 -1.66
CA ARG A 256 -35.01 23.61 -2.33
C ARG A 256 -36.02 24.09 -1.30
N TYR A 257 -35.88 25.33 -0.87
CA TYR A 257 -36.88 25.97 -0.03
C TYR A 257 -38.15 26.04 -0.87
N LEU A 258 -39.02 25.04 -0.69
CA LEU A 258 -40.39 25.09 -1.18
C LEU A 258 -41.09 26.04 -0.22
N PRO A 259 -41.49 27.25 -0.66
CA PRO A 259 -42.28 28.12 0.18
C PRO A 259 -43.55 27.36 0.59
N PRO A 260 -44.01 27.51 1.85
CA PRO A 260 -45.18 26.80 2.32
C PRO A 260 -46.41 27.17 1.47
N PRO A 261 -47.37 26.24 1.30
CA PRO A 261 -48.45 26.33 0.31
C PRO A 261 -49.45 27.47 0.48
N TRP A 262 -49.29 28.32 1.50
CA TRP A 262 -50.18 29.46 1.76
C TRP A 262 -49.64 30.80 1.23
N SER A 263 -48.47 30.84 0.60
CA SER A 263 -47.85 32.10 0.14
C SER A 263 -48.28 32.57 -1.27
N GLN A 264 -49.41 32.08 -1.82
CA GLN A 264 -49.88 32.48 -3.17
C GLN A 264 -51.14 33.33 -3.24
N ASP A 265 -51.84 33.59 -2.13
CA ASP A 265 -53.03 34.43 -2.17
C ASP A 265 -52.82 35.66 -1.29
N HIS A 266 -52.48 36.79 -1.90
CA HIS A 266 -52.96 38.14 -1.54
C HIS A 266 -52.41 39.16 -2.54
N ASN A 267 -52.92 39.08 -3.77
CA ASN A 267 -52.83 40.19 -4.71
C ASN A 267 -54.26 40.61 -5.06
N GLY A 268 -54.76 41.64 -4.39
CA GLY A 268 -56.05 42.22 -4.71
C GLY A 268 -56.78 42.79 -3.50
N TYR A 269 -56.38 44.00 -3.08
CA TYR A 269 -57.33 45.03 -2.68
C TYR A 269 -56.66 46.39 -2.88
N GLY A 270 -57.10 47.11 -3.90
CA GLY A 270 -56.84 48.53 -4.04
C GLY A 270 -57.63 49.30 -2.99
N HIS A 271 -57.09 50.44 -2.55
CA HIS A 271 -57.93 51.54 -2.10
C HIS A 271 -57.24 52.88 -2.35
N HIS A 272 -58.04 53.76 -2.95
CA HIS A 272 -57.81 55.17 -3.22
C HIS A 272 -57.66 56.02 -1.94
N GLY A 273 -57.01 57.17 -2.10
CA GLY A 273 -57.06 58.35 -1.22
C GLY A 273 -55.70 59.04 -1.20
N VAL A 274 -55.38 60.02 -2.05
CA VAL A 274 -55.87 61.42 -2.02
C VAL A 274 -55.94 61.97 -0.59
N TYR A 275 -54.92 62.71 -0.16
CA TYR A 275 -55.05 64.04 0.43
C TYR A 275 -53.69 64.75 0.33
N GLY A 276 -53.71 65.95 -0.22
CA GLY A 276 -52.57 66.84 -0.27
C GLY A 276 -52.58 67.88 0.85
N HIS A 277 -51.61 68.78 0.72
CA HIS A 277 -51.52 70.16 1.17
C HIS A 277 -50.86 70.54 2.51
N HIS A 278 -49.90 71.47 2.31
CA HIS A 278 -49.39 72.55 3.17
C HIS A 278 -48.55 72.12 4.39
N GLY A 279 -47.31 72.56 4.57
CA GLY A 279 -46.73 73.87 4.25
C GLY A 279 -46.59 74.65 5.55
N HIS A 280 -45.36 75.01 5.93
CA HIS A 280 -44.95 76.33 6.44
C HIS A 280 -43.54 76.28 7.04
N HIS A 281 -42.74 77.23 6.55
CA HIS A 281 -41.65 78.00 7.17
C HIS A 281 -40.54 77.31 7.95
#